data_AF-A0A7W0K5Q9-F1
#
_entry.id   AF-A0A7W0K5Q9-F1
#
_cell.length_a   1.000
_cell.length_b   1.000
_cell.length_c   1.000
_cell.angle_alpha   90.00
_cell.angle_beta   90.00
_cell.angle_gamma   90.00
#
_symmetry.space_group_name_H-M   'P 1'
#
loop_
_entity.id
_entity.type
_entity.pdbx_description
1 polymer ?
#
loop_
_entity_poly.entity_id
_entity_poly.type
_entity_poly.pdbx_seq_one_letter_code
_entity_poly.pdbx_strand_id
1 'polypeptide(L)' 'MTPEEKQEVVHLIEAHERTVAICRACAETARDLAWEVKRGSAPGAGALRQTIEESERVLADLGRLEIAIAEMKAALW' A
#
# COMPACT_ATOMS: atom_id res chain seq x y z
N MET A 1 -27.27 -10.23 7.82
CA MET A 1 -26.63 -10.07 6.51
C MET A 1 -27.26 -11.05 5.55
N THR A 2 -27.91 -10.55 4.51
CA THR A 2 -28.44 -11.40 3.42
C THR A 2 -27.28 -11.92 2.55
N PRO A 3 -27.50 -12.96 1.73
CA PRO A 3 -26.51 -13.41 0.76
C PRO A 3 -26.04 -12.30 -0.20
N GLU A 4 -26.95 -11.44 -0.62
CA GLU A 4 -26.67 -10.31 -1.51
C GLU A 4 -25.81 -9.25 -0.82
N GLU A 5 -26.15 -8.86 0.42
CA GLU A 5 -25.34 -7.95 1.23
C GLU A 5 -23.93 -8.51 1.46
N LYS A 6 -23.82 -9.83 1.71
CA LYS A 6 -22.51 -10.50 1.86
C LYS A 6 -21.69 -10.41 0.57
N GLN A 7 -22.31 -10.61 -0.58
CA GLN A 7 -21.63 -10.59 -1.87
C GLN A 7 -21.15 -9.18 -2.24
N GLU A 8 -21.94 -8.14 -1.92
CA GLU A 8 -21.52 -6.75 -2.09
C GLU A 8 -20.31 -6.40 -1.21
N VAL A 9 -20.31 -6.82 0.05
CA VAL A 9 -19.17 -6.61 0.96
C VAL A 9 -17.91 -7.32 0.45
N VAL A 10 -18.03 -8.54 -0.07
CA VAL A 10 -16.90 -9.26 -0.68
C VAL A 10 -16.32 -8.50 -1.87
N HIS A 11 -17.16 -8.00 -2.79
CA HIS A 11 -16.68 -7.20 -3.93
C HIS A 11 -15.96 -5.92 -3.49
N LEU A 12 -16.48 -5.24 -2.46
CA LEU A 12 -15.84 -4.05 -1.92
C LEU A 12 -14.47 -4.39 -1.35
N ILE A 13 -14.35 -5.50 -0.61
CA ILE A 13 -13.07 -5.93 -0.06
C ILE A 13 -12.07 -6.26 -1.17
N GLU A 14 -12.46 -7.02 -2.19
CA GLU A 14 -11.57 -7.35 -3.32
C GLU A 14 -11.09 -6.09 -4.07
N ALA A 15 -11.96 -5.09 -4.23
CA ALA A 15 -11.58 -3.81 -4.82
C ALA A 15 -10.56 -3.05 -3.97
N HIS A 16 -10.69 -3.11 -2.64
CA HIS A 16 -9.71 -2.53 -1.71
C HIS A 16 -8.38 -3.30 -1.75
N GLU A 17 -8.37 -4.63 -1.81
CA GLU A 17 -7.14 -5.43 -1.97
C GLU A 17 -6.37 -5.00 -3.23
N ARG A 18 -7.06 -4.87 -4.36
CA ARG A 18 -6.43 -4.42 -5.62
C ARG A 18 -5.86 -3.02 -5.50
N THR A 19 -6.59 -2.11 -4.85
CA THR A 19 -6.14 -0.72 -4.65
C THR A 19 -4.88 -0.68 -3.77
N VAL A 20 -4.86 -1.43 -2.67
CA VAL A 20 -3.72 -1.52 -1.75
C VAL A 20 -2.49 -2.09 -2.46
N ALA A 21 -2.67 -3.14 -3.29
CA ALA A 21 -1.58 -3.72 -4.07
C ALA A 21 -0.96 -2.71 -5.06
N ILE A 22 -1.77 -1.90 -5.74
CA ILE A 22 -1.29 -0.83 -6.64
C ILE A 22 -0.51 0.22 -5.85
N CYS A 23 -1.06 0.68 -4.72
CA CYS A 23 -0.40 1.66 -3.87
C CYS A 23 0.96 1.15 -3.35
N ARG A 24 1.05 -0.14 -3.00
CA ARG A 24 2.31 -0.77 -2.59
C ARG A 24 3.33 -0.74 -3.72
N ALA A 25 2.96 -1.19 -4.91
CA ALA A 25 3.85 -1.19 -6.06
C ALA A 25 4.38 0.23 -6.40
N CYS A 26 3.52 1.25 -6.30
CA CYS A 26 3.93 2.64 -6.48
C CYS A 26 4.91 3.10 -5.39
N ALA A 27 4.65 2.80 -4.12
CA ALA A 27 5.51 3.20 -3.02
C ALA A 27 6.87 2.48 -3.04
N GLU A 28 6.91 1.19 -3.37
CA GLU A 28 8.14 0.43 -3.59
C GLU A 28 8.97 1.04 -4.72
N THR A 29 8.34 1.28 -5.87
CA THR A 29 9.01 1.88 -7.03
C THR A 29 9.57 3.26 -6.69
N ALA A 30 8.81 4.11 -5.98
CA ALA A 30 9.26 5.43 -5.58
C ALA A 30 10.47 5.37 -4.62
N ARG A 31 10.43 4.47 -3.63
CA ARG A 31 11.53 4.24 -2.69
C ARG A 31 12.78 3.78 -3.43
N ASP A 32 12.64 2.81 -4.34
CA ASP A 32 13.76 2.19 -5.04
C ASP A 32 14.41 3.17 -6.02
N LEU A 33 13.59 3.94 -6.76
CA LEU A 33 14.08 5.05 -7.60
C LEU A 33 14.77 6.13 -6.76
N ALA A 34 14.23 6.47 -5.58
CA ALA A 34 14.88 7.44 -4.69
C ALA A 34 16.24 6.93 -4.19
N TRP A 35 16.39 5.61 -3.95
CA TRP A 35 17.68 5.00 -3.61
C TRP A 35 18.66 4.97 -4.78
N GLU A 36 18.21 4.69 -6.00
CA GLU A 36 19.04 4.79 -7.21
C GLU A 36 19.52 6.22 -7.44
N VAL A 37 18.60 7.19 -7.36
CA VAL A 37 18.93 8.61 -7.47
C VAL A 37 19.83 9.04 -6.33
N LYS A 38 19.68 8.58 -5.09
CA LYS A 38 20.63 8.92 -4.02
C LYS A 38 22.05 8.39 -4.28
N ARG A 39 22.17 7.28 -5.03
CA ARG A 39 23.46 6.68 -5.40
C ARG A 39 24.14 7.35 -6.61
N GLY A 40 23.39 8.01 -7.50
CA GLY A 40 23.93 8.73 -8.68
C GLY A 40 23.76 10.27 -8.69
N SER A 41 22.84 10.78 -7.86
CA SER A 41 22.35 12.14 -7.56
C SER A 41 21.88 13.06 -8.69
N ALA A 42 20.73 13.73 -8.48
CA ALA A 42 20.27 14.92 -9.21
C ALA A 42 19.43 15.90 -8.34
N PRO A 43 18.65 15.47 -7.32
CA PRO A 43 18.04 16.34 -6.28
C PRO A 43 18.88 16.40 -4.98
N GLY A 44 18.60 17.38 -4.12
CA GLY A 44 19.28 17.53 -2.82
C GLY A 44 19.08 16.35 -1.87
N ALA A 45 20.12 15.96 -1.11
CA ALA A 45 20.13 14.77 -0.27
C ALA A 45 19.01 14.72 0.79
N GLY A 46 18.57 15.88 1.30
CA GLY A 46 17.45 15.97 2.24
C GLY A 46 16.11 15.59 1.62
N ALA A 47 15.83 16.06 0.40
CA ALA A 47 14.59 15.74 -0.31
C ALA A 47 14.50 14.24 -0.62
N LEU A 48 15.61 13.62 -1.05
CA LEU A 48 15.66 12.18 -1.31
C LEU A 48 15.44 11.35 -0.05
N ARG A 49 16.06 11.75 1.07
CA ARG A 49 15.85 11.08 2.36
C ARG A 49 14.38 11.16 2.76
N GLN A 50 13.77 12.33 2.64
CA GLN A 50 12.36 12.52 2.96
C GLN A 50 11.47 11.62 2.10
N THR A 51 11.71 11.55 0.78
CA THR A 51 10.94 10.65 -0.10
C THR A 51 11.03 9.19 0.34
N ILE A 52 12.23 8.71 0.68
CA ILE A 52 12.42 7.34 1.17
C ILE A 52 11.63 7.11 2.46
N GLU A 53 11.75 8.02 3.43
CA GLU A 53 11.07 7.91 4.74
C GLU A 53 9.53 7.97 4.61
N GLU A 54 9.01 8.79 3.69
CA GLU A 54 7.57 8.82 3.40
C GLU A 54 7.12 7.53 2.69
N SER A 55 7.89 7.03 1.72
CA SER A 55 7.57 5.75 1.06
C SER A 55 7.59 4.58 2.04
N GLU A 56 8.55 4.53 2.97
CA GLU A 56 8.61 3.51 4.02
C GLU A 56 7.41 3.58 4.97
N ARG A 57 6.98 4.80 5.35
CA ARG A 57 5.75 5.01 6.13
C ARG A 57 4.51 4.51 5.39
N VAL A 58 4.36 4.88 4.12
CA VAL A 58 3.25 4.41 3.28
C VAL A 58 3.25 2.87 3.18
N LEU A 59 4.42 2.24 2.99
CA LEU A 59 4.51 0.78 2.95
C LEU A 59 4.10 0.12 4.27
N ALA A 60 4.49 0.69 5.41
CA ALA A 60 4.07 0.22 6.72
C ALA A 60 2.55 0.37 6.91
N ASP A 61 1.96 1.47 6.45
CA ASP A 61 0.52 1.74 6.53
C ASP A 61 -0.27 0.77 5.66
N LEU A 62 0.20 0.53 4.44
CA LEU A 62 -0.38 -0.46 3.53
C LEU A 62 -0.31 -1.87 4.10
N GLY A 63 0.80 -2.23 4.77
CA GLY A 63 0.90 -3.50 5.49
C GLY A 63 -0.18 -3.67 6.57
N ARG A 64 -0.50 -2.60 7.31
CA ARG A 64 -1.60 -2.62 8.30
C ARG A 64 -2.97 -2.74 7.63
N LEU A 65 -3.17 -2.09 6.48
CA LEU A 65 -4.40 -2.22 5.70
C LEU A 65 -4.61 -3.63 5.16
N GLU A 66 -3.57 -4.30 4.68
CA GLU A 66 -3.67 -5.71 4.24
C GLU A 66 -4.08 -6.64 5.38
N ILE A 67 -3.54 -6.44 6.58
CA ILE A 67 -3.94 -7.20 7.77
C ILE A 67 -5.43 -6.97 8.06
N ALA A 68 -5.86 -5.71 8.12
CA ALA A 68 -7.26 -5.37 8.38
C ALA A 68 -8.20 -5.97 7.32
N ILE A 69 -7.82 -5.94 6.04
CA ILE A 69 -8.58 -6.57 4.97
C ILE A 69 -8.65 -8.09 5.17
N ALA A 70 -7.54 -8.75 5.52
CA ALA A 70 -7.53 -10.18 5.79
C ALA A 70 -8.45 -10.55 6.97
N GLU A 71 -8.46 -9.74 8.04
CA GLU A 71 -9.36 -9.89 9.19
C GLU A 71 -10.82 -9.71 8.79
N MET A 72 -11.14 -8.70 7.98
CA MET A 72 -12.48 -8.49 7.43
C MET A 72 -12.94 -9.69 6.60
N LYS A 73 -12.05 -10.27 5.78
CA LYS A 73 -12.36 -11.48 4.98
C LYS A 73 -12.62 -12.67 5.88
N ALA A 74 -11.79 -12.87 6.92
CA ALA A 74 -11.97 -13.97 7.87
C ALA A 74 -13.30 -13.86 8.62
N ALA A 75 -13.72 -12.64 8.99
CA ALA A 75 -14.99 -12.42 9.69
C ALA A 75 -16.25 -12.63 8.83
N LEU A 76 -16.11 -12.73 7.50
CA LEU A 76 -17.22 -13.00 6.58
C LEU A 76 -17.52 -14.50 6.41
N TRP A 77 -16.70 -15.38 6.96
CA TRP A 77 -16.85 -16.84 6.88
C TRP A 77 -16.95 -17.47 8.27
#